data_AF-Q16U42-F1
#
_entry.id   AF-Q16U42-F1
#
_cell.length_a   1.000
_cell.length_b   1.000
_cell.length_c   1.000
_cell.angle_alpha   90.00
_cell.angle_beta   90.00
_cell.angle_gamma   90.00
#
_symmetry.space_group_name_H-M   'P 1'
#
loop_
_entity.id
_entity.type
_entity.pdbx_description
1 polymer ?
#
loop_
_entity_poly.entity_id
_entity_poly.type
_entity_poly.pdbx_seq_one_letter_code
_entity_poly.pdbx_strand_id
1 'polypeptide(L)'
;VDIDEELLNKWQHSVRPLFVDYIQRRPTPLTVEVWRGSISSAHECLKDTDVVVGIEIIEHLHADVLEGVPENVFGFIRPKVAMFSTPNSEYNVMFDGLLENGFRHDDHKFEWTRAQFAEWCDDILRRYPDYLVKYFGIGPPPKDHPEDIGYVSQLAVFVRKDFIDELEALNIGQAGEREAGASSHEYKLLYSVEYPVQEPDNRDRSEKLLDEAEYQIRRLKFIDEDFYNYEENQYQIPLQLIADCMVQQTPALEELRLVLTSASYRISEQNMVLVTGEDDSVGSEDDFEYDLRDDDDQAVGDGEDRWAGGEQP
;
A
#
# COMPACT_ATOMS: atom_id res chain seq x y z
N VAL A 1 -15.53 -3.95 5.97
CA VAL A 1 -16.77 -4.33 6.68
C VAL A 1 -17.44 -3.04 7.10
N ASP A 2 -18.74 -2.88 6.88
CA ASP A 2 -19.50 -1.71 7.35
C ASP A 2 -20.96 -2.11 7.66
N ILE A 3 -21.66 -1.36 8.50
CA ILE A 3 -23.10 -1.55 8.75
C ILE A 3 -23.97 -0.92 7.66
N ASP A 4 -23.47 0.12 6.98
CA ASP A 4 -24.19 0.87 5.95
C ASP A 4 -24.17 0.12 4.60
N GLU A 5 -25.21 -0.68 4.37
CA GLU A 5 -25.37 -1.43 3.12
C GLU A 5 -25.53 -0.51 1.89
N GLU A 6 -26.09 0.70 2.02
CA GLU A 6 -26.25 1.62 0.88
C GLU A 6 -24.90 2.19 0.45
N LEU A 7 -24.07 2.60 1.42
CA LEU A 7 -22.70 3.06 1.17
C LEU A 7 -21.87 1.96 0.52
N LEU A 8 -21.94 0.74 1.06
CA LEU A 8 -21.22 -0.40 0.51
C LEU A 8 -21.67 -0.72 -0.92
N ASN A 9 -22.97 -0.75 -1.20
CA ASN A 9 -23.46 -0.98 -2.56
C ASN A 9 -23.01 0.09 -3.55
N LYS A 10 -22.88 1.35 -3.10
CA LYS A 10 -22.37 2.46 -3.92
C LYS A 10 -20.90 2.29 -4.28
N TRP A 11 -20.07 1.82 -3.34
CA TRP A 11 -18.60 1.81 -3.48
C TRP A 11 -17.97 0.43 -3.66
N GLN A 12 -18.73 -0.66 -3.60
CA GLN A 12 -18.21 -2.03 -3.73
C GLN A 12 -17.40 -2.28 -5.01
N HIS A 13 -17.60 -1.50 -6.07
CA HIS A 13 -16.83 -1.66 -7.31
C HIS A 13 -15.48 -0.95 -7.29
N SER A 14 -15.19 -0.13 -6.28
CA SER A 14 -13.88 0.53 -6.11
C SER A 14 -12.77 -0.46 -5.77
N VAL A 15 -13.10 -1.66 -5.29
CA VAL A 15 -12.12 -2.72 -5.01
C VAL A 15 -11.81 -3.61 -6.22
N ARG A 16 -12.33 -3.26 -7.42
CA ARG A 16 -12.03 -4.02 -8.63
C ARG A 16 -10.57 -3.84 -9.07
N PRO A 17 -9.95 -4.87 -9.65
CA PRO A 17 -8.66 -4.73 -10.30
C PRO A 17 -8.72 -3.64 -11.38
N LEU A 18 -7.71 -2.79 -11.40
CA LEU A 18 -7.49 -1.81 -12.45
C LEU A 18 -6.91 -2.50 -13.70
N PHE A 19 -6.90 -1.80 -14.83
CA PHE A 19 -6.32 -2.32 -16.06
C PHE A 19 -4.85 -2.75 -15.89
N VAL A 20 -4.09 -1.99 -15.10
CA VAL A 20 -2.68 -2.31 -14.79
C VAL A 20 -2.54 -3.65 -14.06
N ASP A 21 -3.49 -4.06 -13.22
CA ASP A 21 -3.43 -5.35 -12.52
C ASP A 21 -3.50 -6.53 -13.50
N TYR A 22 -4.18 -6.38 -14.64
CA TYR A 22 -4.27 -7.43 -15.66
C TYR A 22 -3.01 -7.56 -16.52
N ILE A 23 -2.29 -6.45 -16.70
CA ILE A 23 -1.00 -6.42 -17.40
C ILE A 23 0.11 -6.90 -16.45
N GLN A 24 0.17 -6.32 -15.26
CA GLN A 24 1.15 -6.63 -14.22
C GLN A 24 0.49 -7.48 -13.14
N ARG A 25 0.30 -8.76 -13.47
CA ARG A 25 -0.40 -9.69 -12.58
C ARG A 25 0.40 -9.95 -11.31
N ARG A 26 -0.34 -10.23 -10.24
CA ARG A 26 0.26 -10.47 -8.93
C ARG A 26 0.98 -11.82 -8.90
N PRO A 27 2.12 -11.94 -8.18
CA PRO A 27 2.79 -13.23 -8.00
C PRO A 27 2.04 -14.14 -7.01
N THR A 28 1.20 -13.57 -6.14
CA THR A 28 0.40 -14.30 -5.17
C THR A 28 -1.08 -13.97 -5.30
N PRO A 29 -1.99 -14.93 -5.02
CA PRO A 29 -3.42 -14.68 -5.01
C PRO A 29 -3.83 -13.56 -4.06
N LEU A 30 -4.81 -12.78 -4.48
CA LEU A 30 -5.46 -11.76 -3.65
C LEU A 30 -6.96 -11.80 -3.93
N THR A 31 -7.73 -11.99 -2.86
CA THR A 31 -9.19 -11.84 -2.87
C THR A 31 -9.55 -10.64 -2.02
N VAL A 32 -10.42 -9.78 -2.54
CA VAL A 32 -10.96 -8.64 -1.79
C VAL A 32 -12.45 -8.80 -1.63
N GLU A 33 -12.92 -8.71 -0.40
CA GLU A 33 -14.33 -8.92 -0.05
C GLU A 33 -14.91 -7.71 0.69
N VAL A 34 -16.14 -7.37 0.32
CA VAL A 34 -16.93 -6.30 0.91
C VAL A 34 -18.11 -6.91 1.64
N TRP A 35 -18.10 -6.76 2.96
CA TRP A 35 -19.09 -7.36 3.86
C TRP A 35 -19.91 -6.29 4.55
N ARG A 36 -21.24 -6.47 4.57
CA ARG A 36 -22.12 -5.80 5.53
C ARG A 36 -22.04 -6.55 6.86
N GLY A 37 -21.72 -5.85 7.95
CA GLY A 37 -21.64 -6.42 9.29
C GLY A 37 -21.27 -5.38 10.35
N SER A 38 -21.59 -5.67 11.61
CA SER A 38 -21.21 -4.81 12.74
C SER A 38 -19.85 -5.20 13.30
N ILE A 39 -18.99 -4.21 13.55
CA ILE A 39 -17.70 -4.39 14.21
C ILE A 39 -17.80 -5.05 15.60
N SER A 40 -18.94 -4.96 16.27
CA SER A 40 -19.18 -5.61 17.57
C SER A 40 -19.68 -7.05 17.48
N SER A 41 -19.93 -7.58 16.28
CA SER A 41 -20.55 -8.89 16.07
C SER A 41 -19.55 -9.92 15.53
N ALA A 42 -19.50 -11.08 16.17
CA ALA A 42 -18.64 -12.18 15.76
C ALA A 42 -19.20 -12.91 14.54
N HIS A 43 -18.32 -13.16 13.55
CA HIS A 43 -18.67 -13.94 12.37
C HIS A 43 -17.48 -14.73 11.83
N GLU A 44 -17.73 -15.92 11.29
CA GLU A 44 -16.68 -16.86 10.88
C GLU A 44 -15.75 -16.30 9.79
N CYS A 45 -16.25 -15.42 8.93
CA CYS A 45 -15.43 -14.76 7.90
C CYS A 45 -14.32 -13.85 8.47
N LEU A 46 -14.40 -13.49 9.75
CA LEU A 46 -13.39 -12.67 10.42
C LEU A 46 -12.30 -13.50 11.08
N LYS A 47 -12.45 -14.82 11.18
CA LYS A 47 -11.42 -15.68 11.76
C LYS A 47 -10.14 -15.63 10.92
N ASP A 48 -9.03 -15.96 11.57
CA ASP A 48 -7.70 -16.01 10.95
C ASP A 48 -7.27 -14.67 10.32
N THR A 49 -7.91 -13.57 10.73
CA THR A 49 -7.52 -12.21 10.33
C THR A 49 -6.23 -11.85 11.05
N ASP A 50 -5.16 -11.66 10.29
CA ASP A 50 -3.87 -11.25 10.84
C ASP A 50 -3.90 -9.81 11.37
N VAL A 51 -4.61 -8.90 10.68
CA VAL A 51 -4.62 -7.47 11.00
C VAL A 51 -6.04 -6.92 10.95
N VAL A 52 -6.47 -6.26 12.02
CA VAL A 52 -7.72 -5.49 12.09
C VAL A 52 -7.40 -3.99 12.12
N VAL A 53 -8.10 -3.21 11.30
CA VAL A 53 -7.91 -1.75 11.20
C VAL A 53 -9.26 -1.06 11.35
N GLY A 54 -9.45 -0.33 12.46
CA GLY A 54 -10.58 0.55 12.72
C GLY A 54 -10.14 2.01 12.70
N ILE A 55 -10.26 2.65 11.54
CA ILE A 55 -9.88 4.06 11.38
C ILE A 55 -11.13 4.93 11.58
N GLU A 56 -11.06 5.86 12.54
CA GLU A 56 -12.12 6.85 12.81
C GLU A 56 -13.53 6.22 12.83
N ILE A 57 -13.69 5.17 13.65
CA ILE A 57 -14.93 4.38 13.71
C ILE A 57 -15.53 4.29 15.11
N ILE A 58 -14.70 4.28 16.15
CA ILE A 58 -15.19 4.01 17.51
C ILE A 58 -16.05 5.15 18.05
N GLU A 59 -15.76 6.39 17.65
CA GLU A 59 -16.51 7.61 17.98
C GLU A 59 -17.93 7.63 17.40
N HIS A 60 -18.19 6.83 16.37
CA HIS A 60 -19.53 6.69 15.78
C HIS A 60 -20.39 5.64 16.52
N LEU A 61 -19.80 4.88 17.43
CA LEU A 61 -20.49 3.79 18.11
C LEU A 61 -21.25 4.29 19.35
N HIS A 62 -22.50 3.83 19.47
CA HIS A 62 -23.22 3.93 20.74
C HIS A 62 -22.54 3.05 21.80
N ALA A 63 -22.71 3.41 23.08
CA ALA A 63 -21.95 2.82 24.18
C ALA A 63 -22.11 1.29 24.28
N ASP A 64 -23.31 0.76 23.99
CA ASP A 64 -23.61 -0.67 23.96
C ASP A 64 -22.86 -1.41 22.84
N VAL A 65 -22.76 -0.79 21.65
CA VAL A 65 -22.00 -1.34 20.52
C VAL A 65 -20.49 -1.29 20.80
N LEU A 66 -20.01 -0.17 21.33
CA LEU A 66 -18.60 0.04 21.68
C LEU A 66 -18.12 -0.98 22.73
N GLU A 67 -18.96 -1.32 23.72
CA GLU A 67 -18.64 -2.31 24.76
C GLU A 67 -18.36 -3.70 24.17
N GLY A 68 -19.04 -4.07 23.09
CA GLY A 68 -18.87 -5.34 22.38
C GLY A 68 -17.67 -5.40 21.43
N VAL A 69 -17.08 -4.25 21.03
CA VAL A 69 -15.93 -4.22 20.12
C VAL A 69 -14.74 -5.00 20.67
N PRO A 70 -14.32 -4.83 21.94
CA PRO A 70 -13.21 -5.59 22.48
C PRO A 70 -13.44 -7.11 22.50
N GLU A 71 -14.67 -7.55 22.79
CA GLU A 71 -15.05 -8.96 22.77
C GLU A 71 -14.93 -9.57 21.38
N ASN A 72 -15.45 -8.88 20.36
CA ASN A 72 -15.31 -9.36 19.00
C ASN A 72 -13.86 -9.33 18.52
N VAL A 73 -13.19 -8.19 18.63
CA VAL A 73 -11.86 -8.00 18.02
C VAL A 73 -10.77 -8.76 18.77
N PHE A 74 -10.67 -8.61 20.09
CA PHE A 74 -9.57 -9.20 20.87
C PHE A 74 -9.94 -10.57 21.45
N GLY A 75 -11.23 -10.86 21.61
CA GLY A 75 -11.72 -12.15 22.10
C GLY A 75 -11.97 -13.19 21.00
N PHE A 76 -12.72 -12.82 19.96
CA PHE A 76 -13.12 -13.73 18.88
C PHE A 76 -12.15 -13.74 17.69
N ILE A 77 -11.89 -12.57 17.09
CA ILE A 77 -11.00 -12.44 15.91
C ILE A 77 -9.55 -12.73 16.30
N ARG A 78 -9.12 -12.21 17.46
CA ARG A 78 -7.77 -12.37 18.03
C ARG A 78 -6.65 -12.08 17.01
N PRO A 79 -6.65 -10.92 16.32
CA PRO A 79 -5.66 -10.66 15.27
C PRO A 79 -4.25 -10.54 15.84
N LYS A 80 -3.22 -10.73 14.99
CA LYS A 80 -1.83 -10.47 15.36
C LYS A 80 -1.61 -8.98 15.66
N VAL A 81 -2.28 -8.11 14.90
CA VAL A 81 -2.25 -6.65 15.07
C VAL A 81 -3.66 -6.07 15.00
N ALA A 82 -4.00 -5.15 15.90
CA ALA A 82 -5.22 -4.35 15.80
C ALA A 82 -4.89 -2.86 15.91
N MET A 83 -5.46 -2.03 15.04
CA MET A 83 -5.21 -0.59 15.01
C MET A 83 -6.54 0.16 15.17
N PHE A 84 -6.58 1.11 16.10
CA PHE A 84 -7.75 1.97 16.30
C PHE A 84 -7.35 3.43 16.32
N SER A 85 -7.92 4.24 15.43
CA SER A 85 -7.80 5.69 15.49
C SER A 85 -9.12 6.35 15.87
N THR A 86 -9.02 7.52 16.49
CA THR A 86 -10.16 8.36 16.84
C THR A 86 -9.69 9.82 17.00
N PRO A 87 -10.58 10.81 16.90
CA PRO A 87 -10.24 12.21 17.17
C PRO A 87 -9.67 12.41 18.58
N ASN A 88 -8.69 13.31 18.72
CA ASN A 88 -8.23 13.80 20.03
C ASN A 88 -8.91 15.12 20.38
N SER A 89 -9.88 15.10 21.31
CA SER A 89 -10.64 16.30 21.65
C SER A 89 -9.82 17.43 22.27
N GLU A 90 -8.64 17.14 22.82
CA GLU A 90 -7.70 18.18 23.31
C GLU A 90 -7.20 19.09 22.18
N TYR A 91 -7.16 18.59 20.95
CA TYR A 91 -6.77 19.37 19.78
C TYR A 91 -7.90 20.28 19.27
N ASN A 92 -9.14 20.10 19.72
CA ASN A 92 -10.30 20.82 19.17
C ASN A 92 -10.20 22.33 19.29
N VAL A 93 -9.41 22.83 20.24
CA VAL A 93 -9.11 24.27 20.41
C VAL A 93 -8.49 24.92 19.16
N MET A 94 -7.93 24.12 18.24
CA MET A 94 -7.33 24.58 16.98
C MET A 94 -8.31 24.66 15.81
N PHE A 95 -9.54 24.16 15.97
CA PHE A 95 -10.54 24.15 14.91
C PHE A 95 -11.56 25.28 15.11
N ASP A 96 -11.75 26.07 14.06
CA ASP A 96 -12.92 26.94 13.95
C ASP A 96 -14.14 26.11 13.52
N GLY A 97 -15.34 26.51 13.95
CA GLY A 97 -16.59 25.92 13.45
C GLY A 97 -16.99 24.58 14.07
N LEU A 98 -16.55 24.29 15.29
CA LEU A 98 -17.09 23.18 16.08
C LEU A 98 -18.61 23.30 16.26
N LEU A 99 -19.27 22.15 16.40
CA LEU A 99 -20.68 22.10 16.77
C LEU A 99 -20.91 22.62 18.19
N GLU A 100 -22.17 22.91 18.54
CA GLU A 100 -22.52 23.43 19.89
C GLU A 100 -22.12 22.48 21.03
N ASN A 101 -22.02 21.17 20.75
CA ASN A 101 -21.55 20.16 21.69
C ASN A 101 -20.00 20.05 21.76
N GLY A 102 -19.27 20.84 20.97
CA GLY A 102 -17.81 20.85 20.89
C GLY A 102 -17.21 19.78 19.97
N PHE A 103 -18.02 19.00 19.26
CA PHE A 103 -17.55 17.96 18.34
C PHE A 103 -17.23 18.53 16.95
N ARG A 104 -16.32 17.83 16.25
CA ARG A 104 -15.90 18.07 14.87
C ARG A 104 -16.94 17.60 13.85
N HIS A 105 -17.77 16.63 14.23
CA HIS A 105 -18.76 16.02 13.34
C HIS A 105 -20.06 15.72 14.11
N ASP A 106 -21.20 15.80 13.41
CA ASP A 106 -22.53 15.67 14.00
C ASP A 106 -22.88 14.22 14.36
N ASP A 107 -22.36 13.28 13.58
CA ASP A 107 -22.52 11.85 13.84
C ASP A 107 -21.59 11.29 14.94
N HIS A 108 -20.66 12.07 15.50
CA HIS A 108 -19.86 11.62 16.64
C HIS A 108 -20.73 11.46 17.90
N LYS A 109 -20.60 10.31 18.57
CA LYS A 109 -21.25 10.02 19.86
C LYS A 109 -20.40 10.47 21.04
N PHE A 110 -19.08 10.56 20.84
CA PHE A 110 -18.11 11.11 21.77
C PHE A 110 -16.85 11.59 21.02
N GLU A 111 -16.05 12.43 21.66
CA GLU A 111 -14.67 12.71 21.24
C GLU A 111 -13.76 12.67 22.47
N TRP A 112 -12.84 11.70 22.50
CA TRP A 112 -12.04 11.43 23.68
C TRP A 112 -10.78 12.28 23.76
N THR A 113 -10.42 12.63 24.99
CA THR A 113 -9.07 13.12 25.29
C THR A 113 -8.05 11.98 25.19
N ARG A 114 -6.75 12.30 25.22
CA ARG A 114 -5.70 11.27 25.25
C ARG A 114 -5.82 10.36 26.46
N ALA A 115 -6.22 10.92 27.60
CA ALA A 115 -6.42 10.17 28.83
C ALA A 115 -7.60 9.18 28.72
N GLN A 116 -8.73 9.62 28.17
CA GLN A 116 -9.90 8.75 27.99
C GLN A 116 -9.64 7.62 26.98
N PHE A 117 -8.95 7.92 25.88
CA PHE A 117 -8.56 6.90 24.91
C PHE A 117 -7.58 5.88 25.50
N ALA A 118 -6.61 6.34 26.29
CA ALA A 118 -5.70 5.45 27.00
C ALA A 118 -6.43 4.57 28.04
N GLU A 119 -7.41 5.11 28.76
CA GLU A 119 -8.21 4.34 29.72
C GLU A 119 -9.00 3.21 29.04
N TRP A 120 -9.60 3.48 27.88
CA TRP A 120 -10.26 2.45 27.08
C TRP A 120 -9.28 1.37 26.61
N CYS A 121 -8.10 1.76 26.13
CA CYS A 121 -7.05 0.82 25.74
C CYS A 121 -6.55 -0.03 26.92
N ASP A 122 -6.36 0.58 28.09
CA ASP A 122 -5.94 -0.12 29.30
C ASP A 122 -6.99 -1.14 29.76
N ASP A 123 -8.28 -0.82 29.62
CA ASP A 123 -9.36 -1.75 29.93
C ASP A 123 -9.38 -2.96 28.98
N ILE A 124 -9.09 -2.75 27.70
CA ILE A 124 -8.86 -3.85 26.74
C ILE A 124 -7.70 -4.71 27.22
N LEU A 125 -6.57 -4.13 27.61
CA LEU A 125 -5.41 -4.91 28.07
C LEU A 125 -5.67 -5.68 29.38
N ARG A 126 -6.54 -5.18 30.26
CA ARG A 126 -6.98 -5.93 31.46
C ARG A 126 -7.81 -7.15 31.09
N ARG A 127 -8.68 -7.03 30.07
CA ARG A 127 -9.52 -8.12 29.56
C ARG A 127 -8.75 -9.12 28.69
N TYR A 128 -7.78 -8.63 27.92
CA TYR A 128 -6.98 -9.38 26.95
C TYR A 128 -5.48 -9.15 27.20
N PRO A 129 -4.92 -9.75 28.27
CA PRO A 129 -3.55 -9.51 28.70
C PRO A 129 -2.49 -10.05 27.72
N ASP A 130 -2.89 -10.78 26.69
CA ASP A 130 -2.01 -11.30 25.63
C ASP A 130 -1.61 -10.22 24.61
N TYR A 131 -2.12 -9.00 24.74
CA TYR A 131 -1.78 -7.87 23.87
C TYR A 131 -0.87 -6.86 24.59
N LEU A 132 -0.14 -6.09 23.78
CA LEU A 132 0.53 -4.86 24.16
C LEU A 132 -0.02 -3.72 23.32
N VAL A 133 -0.03 -2.49 23.84
CA VAL A 133 -0.45 -1.30 23.10
C VAL A 133 0.69 -0.29 22.97
N LYS A 134 0.76 0.38 21.82
CA LYS A 134 1.59 1.56 21.61
C LYS A 134 0.77 2.67 20.97
N TYR A 135 0.93 3.88 21.50
CA TYR A 135 0.23 5.06 21.02
C TYR A 135 1.05 5.82 19.98
N PHE A 136 0.36 6.34 18.98
CA PHE A 136 0.85 7.19 17.92
C PHE A 136 -0.15 8.33 17.68
N GLY A 137 0.20 9.29 16.84
CA GLY A 137 -0.72 10.33 16.43
C GLY A 137 -0.43 10.84 15.03
N ILE A 138 -1.45 11.43 14.41
CA ILE A 138 -1.44 11.97 13.06
C ILE A 138 -1.78 13.46 13.13
N GLY A 139 -1.03 14.29 12.40
CA GLY A 139 -1.17 15.74 12.44
C GLY A 139 -0.61 16.33 13.74
N PRO A 140 0.72 16.52 13.86
CA PRO A 140 1.31 17.16 15.03
C PRO A 140 0.85 18.63 15.12
N PRO A 141 0.85 19.21 16.33
CA PRO A 141 0.52 20.63 16.49
C PRO A 141 1.58 21.50 15.81
N PRO A 142 1.26 22.75 15.45
CA PRO A 142 2.26 23.71 14.98
C PRO A 142 3.39 23.83 15.99
N LYS A 143 4.64 23.92 15.50
CA LYS A 143 5.85 23.90 16.36
C LYS A 143 5.88 25.00 17.43
N ASP A 144 5.23 26.13 17.15
CA ASP A 144 5.21 27.31 18.01
C ASP A 144 3.95 27.39 18.90
N HIS A 145 3.11 26.34 18.90
CA HIS A 145 1.93 26.30 19.76
C HIS A 145 2.37 26.16 21.24
N PRO A 146 1.88 27.01 22.16
CA PRO A 146 2.41 27.08 23.52
C PRO A 146 2.02 25.89 24.41
N GLU A 147 0.99 25.14 24.05
CA GLU A 147 0.43 24.03 24.85
C GLU A 147 0.68 22.68 24.18
N ASP A 148 0.91 21.63 24.98
CA ASP A 148 0.94 20.25 24.49
C ASP A 148 -0.51 19.73 24.34
N ILE A 149 -1.12 20.04 23.19
CA ILE A 149 -2.47 19.59 22.82
C ILE A 149 -2.48 18.21 22.13
N GLY A 150 -1.31 17.60 21.96
CA GLY A 150 -1.15 16.33 21.22
C GLY A 150 -1.40 16.45 19.72
N TYR A 151 -1.67 15.31 19.08
CA TYR A 151 -1.95 15.21 17.65
C TYR A 151 -3.44 15.43 17.34
N VAL A 152 -3.77 15.74 16.08
CA VAL A 152 -5.18 15.90 15.61
C VAL A 152 -5.98 14.62 15.83
N SER A 153 -5.45 13.49 15.40
CA SER A 153 -5.99 12.15 15.63
C SER A 153 -5.00 11.33 16.43
N GLN A 154 -5.52 10.52 17.34
CA GLN A 154 -4.76 9.60 18.16
C GLN A 154 -4.96 8.18 17.65
N LEU A 155 -3.91 7.36 17.71
CA LEU A 155 -3.88 6.00 17.18
C LEU A 155 -3.31 5.06 18.23
N ALA A 156 -4.01 3.98 18.53
CA ALA A 156 -3.51 2.86 19.32
C ALA A 156 -3.23 1.68 18.40
N VAL A 157 -2.02 1.12 18.50
CA VAL A 157 -1.61 -0.10 17.83
C VAL A 157 -1.43 -1.18 18.88
N PHE A 158 -2.30 -2.18 18.83
CA PHE A 158 -2.24 -3.37 19.65
C PHE A 158 -1.51 -4.48 18.90
N VAL A 159 -0.60 -5.17 19.57
CA VAL A 159 0.14 -6.30 19.01
C VAL A 159 0.04 -7.47 19.98
N ARG A 160 -0.27 -8.66 19.45
CA ARG A 160 -0.35 -9.90 20.22
C ARG A 160 1.06 -10.34 20.62
N LYS A 161 1.26 -10.66 21.89
CA LYS A 161 2.60 -10.96 22.45
C LYS A 161 3.28 -12.15 21.77
N ASP A 162 2.52 -13.21 21.49
CA ASP A 162 3.04 -14.38 20.77
C ASP A 162 3.56 -14.02 19.37
N PHE A 163 2.94 -13.06 18.68
CA PHE A 163 3.41 -12.58 17.40
C PHE A 163 4.69 -11.74 17.52
N ILE A 164 4.88 -11.00 18.63
CA ILE A 164 6.14 -10.31 18.90
C ILE A 164 7.25 -11.33 19.14
N ASP A 165 6.96 -12.33 19.98
CA ASP A 165 7.89 -13.43 20.24
C ASP A 165 8.21 -14.19 18.95
N GLU A 166 7.23 -14.40 18.08
CA GLU A 166 7.42 -14.96 16.73
C GLU A 166 8.26 -14.03 15.86
N LEU A 167 8.05 -12.71 15.83
CA LEU A 167 8.87 -11.77 15.05
C LEU A 167 10.33 -11.73 15.52
N GLU A 168 10.55 -11.80 16.84
CA GLU A 168 11.87 -11.91 17.43
C GLU A 168 12.49 -13.29 17.17
N ALA A 169 11.67 -14.34 17.18
CA ALA A 169 12.06 -15.70 16.90
C ALA A 169 12.25 -15.96 15.40
N LEU A 170 11.59 -15.22 14.49
CA LEU A 170 11.62 -15.32 13.02
C LEU A 170 12.98 -14.92 12.40
N ASN A 171 14.01 -14.81 13.24
CA ASN A 171 15.33 -15.33 12.95
C ASN A 171 15.41 -16.88 12.83
N ILE A 172 14.29 -17.62 12.93
CA ILE A 172 13.98 -19.05 12.70
C ILE A 172 12.42 -19.19 12.73
N GLY A 173 11.78 -19.68 11.65
CA GLY A 173 10.31 -19.89 11.52
C GLY A 173 9.72 -20.96 12.46
N GLN A 174 8.40 -21.21 12.59
CA GLN A 174 7.19 -21.08 11.75
C GLN A 174 5.92 -20.95 12.64
N ALA A 175 4.80 -20.49 12.06
CA ALA A 175 3.50 -20.31 12.70
C ALA A 175 2.64 -21.61 12.77
N GLY A 176 1.80 -21.72 13.81
CA GLY A 176 0.91 -22.87 14.08
C GLY A 176 -0.59 -22.55 14.01
N GLU A 177 -1.40 -23.57 13.70
CA GLU A 177 -2.86 -23.53 13.51
C GLU A 177 -3.64 -23.57 14.85
N ARG A 178 -4.83 -22.95 14.90
CA ARG A 178 -5.75 -23.00 16.06
C ARG A 178 -7.23 -23.04 15.66
N GLU A 179 -8.03 -23.70 16.50
CA GLU A 179 -9.41 -24.14 16.25
C GLU A 179 -10.51 -23.11 16.53
N ALA A 180 -11.67 -23.36 15.89
CA ALA A 180 -12.83 -22.49 15.73
C ALA A 180 -13.88 -22.58 16.86
N GLY A 181 -14.29 -21.43 17.42
CA GLY A 181 -15.53 -21.27 18.21
C GLY A 181 -16.75 -20.87 17.36
N ALA A 182 -17.95 -21.31 17.75
CA ALA A 182 -19.20 -21.20 17.00
C ALA A 182 -19.78 -19.77 16.92
N SER A 183 -20.50 -19.47 15.82
CA SER A 183 -21.04 -18.13 15.46
C SER A 183 -22.57 -18.02 15.52
N SER A 184 -23.08 -16.78 15.60
CA SER A 184 -24.48 -16.41 15.31
C SER A 184 -24.64 -14.89 15.03
N HIS A 185 -25.37 -14.55 13.95
CA HIS A 185 -25.77 -13.22 13.37
C HIS A 185 -24.70 -12.49 12.51
N GLU A 186 -24.99 -11.50 11.67
CA GLU A 186 -25.80 -11.42 10.42
C GLU A 186 -24.89 -10.75 9.36
N TYR A 187 -23.65 -11.24 9.21
CA TYR A 187 -22.76 -10.73 8.17
C TYR A 187 -23.27 -11.17 6.80
N LYS A 188 -23.26 -10.25 5.84
CA LYS A 188 -23.67 -10.49 4.46
C LYS A 188 -22.55 -10.08 3.51
N LEU A 189 -22.02 -11.05 2.78
CA LEU A 189 -21.08 -10.78 1.68
C LEU A 189 -21.86 -10.05 0.57
N LEU A 190 -21.44 -8.83 0.25
CA LEU A 190 -22.05 -8.04 -0.82
C LEU A 190 -21.27 -8.18 -2.13
N TYR A 191 -19.94 -8.19 -2.04
CA TYR A 191 -19.07 -8.24 -3.19
C TYR A 191 -17.79 -9.00 -2.88
N SER A 192 -17.33 -9.83 -3.81
CA SER A 192 -16.05 -10.51 -3.75
C SER A 192 -15.39 -10.44 -5.12
N VAL A 193 -14.10 -10.17 -5.16
CA VAL A 193 -13.33 -10.11 -6.40
C VAL A 193 -11.96 -10.72 -6.18
N GLU A 194 -11.58 -11.59 -7.12
CA GLU A 194 -10.24 -12.17 -7.20
C GLU A 194 -9.40 -11.35 -8.16
N TYR A 195 -8.20 -10.97 -7.71
CA TYR A 195 -7.25 -10.25 -8.55
C TYR A 195 -6.55 -11.20 -9.52
N PRO A 196 -6.19 -10.73 -10.73
CA PRO A 196 -5.45 -11.52 -11.69
C PRO A 196 -4.08 -11.93 -11.14
N VAL A 197 -3.83 -13.24 -11.14
CA VAL A 197 -2.57 -13.84 -10.68
C VAL A 197 -1.74 -14.22 -11.90
N GLN A 198 -0.43 -14.07 -11.78
CA GLN A 198 0.51 -14.55 -12.77
C GLN A 198 0.41 -16.07 -12.85
N GLU A 199 0.30 -16.60 -14.06
CA GLU A 199 0.39 -18.05 -14.24
C GLU A 199 1.77 -18.54 -13.79
N PRO A 200 1.87 -19.75 -13.21
CA PRO A 200 3.15 -20.30 -12.81
C PRO A 200 4.15 -20.25 -13.98
N ASP A 201 5.27 -19.55 -13.78
CA ASP A 201 6.32 -19.50 -14.77
C ASP A 201 7.04 -20.85 -14.80
N ASN A 202 6.67 -21.67 -15.77
CA ASN A 202 7.17 -23.03 -15.96
C ASN A 202 8.54 -23.07 -16.67
N ARG A 203 9.11 -21.92 -17.04
CA ARG A 203 10.46 -21.85 -17.63
C ARG A 203 11.51 -22.35 -16.65
N ASP A 204 12.57 -22.91 -17.20
CA ASP A 204 13.71 -23.31 -16.42
C ASP A 204 14.48 -22.08 -15.86
N ARG A 205 15.36 -22.30 -14.89
CA ARG A 205 16.10 -21.20 -14.26
C ARG A 205 17.03 -20.49 -15.27
N SER A 206 17.65 -21.23 -16.17
CA SER A 206 18.54 -20.68 -17.20
C SER A 206 17.78 -19.80 -18.19
N GLU A 207 16.59 -20.23 -18.62
CA GLU A 207 15.68 -19.48 -19.48
C GLU A 207 15.21 -18.18 -18.82
N LYS A 208 14.82 -18.24 -17.54
CA LYS A 208 14.44 -17.05 -16.75
C LYS A 208 15.59 -16.06 -16.61
N LEU A 209 16.79 -16.58 -16.31
CA LEU A 209 17.98 -15.77 -16.18
C LEU A 209 18.39 -15.14 -17.49
N LEU A 210 18.27 -15.88 -18.61
CA LEU A 210 18.58 -15.36 -19.93
C LEU A 210 17.63 -14.22 -20.29
N ASP A 211 16.33 -14.45 -20.21
CA ASP A 211 15.31 -13.47 -20.63
C ASP A 211 15.40 -12.16 -19.83
N GLU A 212 15.59 -12.28 -18.52
CA GLU A 212 15.82 -11.13 -17.65
C GLU A 212 17.17 -10.43 -17.98
N ALA A 213 18.24 -11.18 -18.22
CA ALA A 213 19.53 -10.60 -18.59
C ALA A 213 19.46 -9.85 -19.93
N GLU A 214 18.75 -10.40 -20.92
CA GLU A 214 18.51 -9.73 -22.20
C GLU A 214 17.72 -8.44 -22.04
N TYR A 215 16.68 -8.46 -21.20
CA TYR A 215 15.91 -7.26 -20.86
C TYR A 215 16.82 -6.19 -20.23
N GLN A 216 17.67 -6.55 -19.27
CA GLN A 216 18.61 -5.62 -18.63
C GLN A 216 19.65 -5.08 -19.62
N ILE A 217 20.20 -5.93 -20.49
CA ILE A 217 21.13 -5.53 -21.55
C ILE A 217 20.49 -4.51 -22.48
N ARG A 218 19.26 -4.78 -22.96
CA ARG A 218 18.50 -3.85 -23.81
C ARG A 218 18.24 -2.54 -23.09
N ARG A 219 17.75 -2.60 -21.84
CA ARG A 219 17.46 -1.41 -21.04
C ARG A 219 18.70 -0.54 -20.82
N LEU A 220 19.85 -1.14 -20.49
CA LEU A 220 21.12 -0.44 -20.27
C LEU A 220 21.70 0.15 -21.55
N LYS A 221 21.47 -0.48 -22.72
CA LYS A 221 21.84 0.09 -24.03
C LYS A 221 21.15 1.43 -24.30
N PHE A 222 19.89 1.58 -23.88
CA PHE A 222 19.08 2.78 -24.17
C PHE A 222 19.10 3.86 -23.09
N ILE A 223 19.45 3.51 -21.85
CA ILE A 223 19.49 4.49 -20.75
C ILE A 223 20.76 5.35 -20.81
N ASP A 224 21.88 4.79 -21.30
CA ASP A 224 23.18 5.43 -21.17
C ASP A 224 24.10 5.20 -22.38
N GLU A 225 24.53 6.27 -23.03
CA GLU A 225 25.58 6.21 -24.07
C GLU A 225 26.96 5.91 -23.46
N ASP A 226 27.13 5.98 -22.13
CA ASP A 226 28.41 5.78 -21.44
C ASP A 226 29.01 4.38 -21.66
N PHE A 227 28.19 3.39 -22.02
CA PHE A 227 28.67 2.04 -22.32
C PHE A 227 29.07 1.84 -23.79
N TYR A 228 28.91 2.86 -24.64
CA TYR A 228 29.27 2.77 -26.06
C TYR A 228 30.77 3.02 -26.27
N ASN A 229 31.45 2.05 -26.88
CA ASN A 229 32.83 2.21 -27.31
C ASN A 229 32.87 2.60 -28.79
N TYR A 230 33.22 3.86 -29.07
CA TYR A 230 33.32 4.40 -30.43
C TYR A 230 34.47 3.83 -31.26
N GLU A 231 35.56 3.37 -30.63
CA GLU A 231 36.71 2.80 -31.36
C GLU A 231 36.38 1.40 -31.90
N GLU A 232 35.65 0.62 -31.10
CA GLU A 232 35.28 -0.76 -31.41
C GLU A 232 33.84 -0.90 -31.97
N ASN A 233 33.11 0.22 -32.08
CA ASN A 233 31.72 0.30 -32.56
C ASN A 233 30.76 -0.69 -31.86
N GLN A 234 30.86 -0.81 -30.53
CA GLN A 234 30.10 -1.78 -29.74
C GLN A 234 29.81 -1.26 -28.32
N TYR A 235 28.70 -1.72 -27.74
CA TYR A 235 28.37 -1.50 -26.33
C TYR A 235 29.14 -2.51 -25.45
N GLN A 236 29.73 -2.01 -24.37
CA GLN A 236 30.43 -2.80 -23.35
C GLN A 236 29.74 -2.59 -22.01
N ILE A 237 28.86 -3.52 -21.64
CA ILE A 237 28.04 -3.41 -20.42
C ILE A 237 28.64 -4.28 -19.32
N PRO A 238 28.96 -3.76 -18.13
CA PRO A 238 29.48 -4.58 -17.03
C PRO A 238 28.50 -5.69 -16.63
N LEU A 239 28.98 -6.93 -16.61
CA LEU A 239 28.19 -8.10 -16.22
C LEU A 239 27.67 -7.99 -14.77
N GLN A 240 28.46 -7.38 -13.89
CA GLN A 240 28.06 -7.13 -12.51
C GLN A 240 26.85 -6.19 -12.44
N LEU A 241 26.83 -5.14 -13.26
CA LEU A 241 25.72 -4.19 -13.31
C LEU A 241 24.43 -4.88 -13.78
N ILE A 242 24.53 -5.78 -14.76
CA ILE A 242 23.39 -6.59 -15.19
C ILE A 242 22.88 -7.44 -14.02
N ALA A 243 23.77 -8.18 -13.35
CA ALA A 243 23.39 -9.01 -12.20
C ALA A 243 22.75 -8.19 -11.06
N ASP A 244 23.28 -7.01 -10.76
CA ASP A 244 22.76 -6.10 -9.72
C ASP A 244 21.37 -5.57 -10.08
N CYS A 245 21.05 -5.42 -11.37
CA CYS A 245 19.72 -5.02 -11.84
C CYS A 245 18.68 -6.15 -11.76
N MET A 246 19.09 -7.42 -11.66
CA MET A 246 18.21 -8.60 -11.65
C MET A 246 17.67 -8.94 -10.25
N VAL A 247 17.00 -7.97 -9.61
CA VAL A 247 16.59 -8.03 -8.19
C VAL A 247 15.69 -9.24 -7.87
N GLN A 248 14.93 -9.74 -8.85
CA GLN A 248 14.03 -10.89 -8.62
C GLN A 248 14.72 -12.26 -8.67
N GLN A 249 15.82 -12.39 -9.41
CA GLN A 249 16.49 -13.69 -9.63
C GLN A 249 17.85 -13.79 -8.93
N THR A 250 18.49 -12.65 -8.64
CA THR A 250 19.77 -12.51 -7.92
C THR A 250 20.80 -13.59 -8.33
N PRO A 251 21.20 -13.67 -9.61
CA PRO A 251 22.11 -14.71 -10.06
C PRO A 251 23.52 -14.53 -9.48
N ALA A 252 24.22 -15.65 -9.29
CA ALA A 252 25.66 -15.60 -9.11
C ALA A 252 26.31 -15.18 -10.45
N LEU A 253 27.37 -14.38 -10.38
CA LEU A 253 28.02 -13.82 -11.59
C LEU A 253 28.47 -14.91 -12.58
N GLU A 254 28.99 -16.03 -12.08
CA GLU A 254 29.40 -17.16 -12.93
C GLU A 254 28.22 -17.89 -13.58
N GLU A 255 27.08 -17.94 -12.90
CA GLU A 255 25.87 -18.52 -13.47
C GLU A 255 25.35 -17.67 -14.63
N LEU A 256 25.27 -16.35 -14.42
CA LEU A 256 24.87 -15.40 -15.46
C LEU A 256 25.82 -15.47 -16.66
N ARG A 257 27.14 -15.60 -16.41
CA ARG A 257 28.16 -15.77 -17.45
C ARG A 257 27.92 -17.02 -18.29
N LEU A 258 27.63 -18.15 -17.65
CA LEU A 258 27.36 -19.41 -18.34
C LEU A 258 26.09 -19.33 -19.20
N VAL A 259 25.03 -18.76 -18.65
CA VAL A 259 23.74 -18.59 -19.36
C VAL A 259 23.93 -17.70 -20.60
N LEU A 260 24.54 -16.53 -20.46
CA LEU A 260 24.78 -15.61 -21.58
C LEU A 260 25.73 -16.20 -22.63
N THR A 261 26.80 -16.90 -22.21
CA THR A 261 27.72 -17.56 -23.15
C THR A 261 27.01 -18.68 -23.90
N SER A 262 26.12 -19.43 -23.25
CA SER A 262 25.31 -20.47 -23.90
C SER A 262 24.32 -19.90 -24.92
N ALA A 263 23.88 -18.65 -24.72
CA ALA A 263 23.04 -17.88 -25.63
C ALA A 263 23.83 -17.09 -26.69
N SER A 264 25.13 -17.38 -26.86
CA SER A 264 26.01 -16.75 -27.86
C SER A 264 26.41 -15.28 -27.62
N TYR A 265 26.17 -14.74 -26.42
CA TYR A 265 26.74 -13.43 -26.04
C TYR A 265 28.25 -13.54 -25.82
N ARG A 266 28.99 -12.52 -26.27
CA ARG A 266 30.43 -12.42 -26.03
C ARG A 266 30.70 -11.66 -24.74
N ILE A 267 31.51 -12.24 -23.87
CA ILE A 267 31.89 -11.64 -22.60
C ILE A 267 33.42 -11.49 -22.57
N SER A 268 33.92 -10.30 -22.27
CA SER A 268 35.36 -10.01 -22.19
C SER A 268 36.00 -10.56 -20.91
N GLU A 269 37.33 -10.61 -20.86
CA GLU A 269 38.09 -11.00 -19.66
C GLU A 269 37.86 -10.05 -18.47
N GLN A 270 37.42 -8.82 -18.74
CA GLN A 270 37.06 -7.81 -17.73
C GLN A 270 35.58 -7.91 -17.30
N ASN A 271 34.88 -9.01 -17.62
CA ASN A 271 33.46 -9.20 -17.35
C ASN A 271 32.56 -8.14 -17.99
N MET A 272 32.84 -7.76 -19.24
CA MET A 272 31.97 -6.87 -20.03
C MET A 272 31.20 -7.67 -21.05
N VAL A 273 29.88 -7.54 -21.09
CA VAL A 273 29.03 -8.08 -22.15
C VAL A 273 29.16 -7.18 -23.37
N LEU A 274 29.59 -7.75 -24.49
CA LEU A 274 29.83 -7.06 -25.75
C LEU A 274 28.59 -7.21 -26.64
N VAL A 275 27.96 -6.09 -26.99
CA VAL A 275 26.77 -6.04 -27.85
C VAL A 275 27.06 -5.13 -29.04
N THR A 276 26.91 -5.66 -30.26
CA THR A 276 27.17 -4.90 -31.49
C THR A 276 26.18 -3.75 -31.66
N GLY A 277 26.65 -2.59 -32.12
CA GLY A 277 25.81 -1.41 -32.32
C GLY A 277 24.69 -1.59 -33.36
N GLU A 278 24.91 -2.46 -34.36
CA GLU A 278 24.05 -2.67 -35.55
C GLU A 278 23.01 -3.80 -35.43
N ASP A 279 22.78 -4.36 -34.24
CA ASP A 279 21.80 -5.44 -34.09
C ASP A 279 20.36 -4.89 -34.09
N ASP A 280 19.84 -4.65 -35.31
CA ASP A 280 18.44 -4.29 -35.63
C ASP A 280 17.50 -5.51 -35.57
N SER A 281 17.95 -6.67 -35.05
CA SER A 281 17.22 -7.93 -35.19
C SER A 281 16.09 -8.17 -34.17
N VAL A 282 15.73 -7.20 -33.32
CA VAL A 282 14.58 -7.37 -32.42
C VAL A 282 13.84 -6.05 -32.09
N GLY A 283 12.81 -5.75 -32.88
CA GLY A 283 11.80 -4.71 -32.64
C GLY A 283 12.05 -3.41 -33.41
N SER A 284 11.26 -3.17 -34.46
CA SER A 284 11.30 -1.95 -35.26
C SER A 284 11.11 -0.70 -34.40
N GLU A 285 11.84 0.36 -34.74
CA GLU A 285 11.82 1.69 -34.13
C GLU A 285 10.45 2.43 -34.19
N ASP A 286 9.41 1.80 -34.77
CA ASP A 286 8.12 2.43 -35.06
C ASP A 286 7.12 2.47 -33.88
N ASP A 287 7.40 1.87 -32.72
CA ASP A 287 6.39 1.69 -31.64
C ASP A 287 6.50 2.66 -30.44
N PHE A 288 7.41 3.65 -30.45
CA PHE A 288 7.56 4.61 -29.33
C PHE A 288 7.59 6.08 -29.74
N GLU A 289 6.79 6.48 -30.74
CA GLU A 289 6.47 7.89 -30.94
C GLU A 289 5.47 8.34 -29.85
N TYR A 290 5.99 8.72 -28.68
CA TYR A 290 5.22 9.54 -27.75
C TYR A 290 5.04 10.92 -28.41
N ASP A 291 3.82 11.19 -28.90
CA ASP A 291 3.38 12.52 -29.35
C ASP A 291 3.37 13.46 -28.12
N LEU A 292 4.56 13.87 -27.68
CA LEU A 292 4.76 14.97 -26.74
C LEU A 292 4.51 16.26 -27.53
N ARG A 293 3.23 16.59 -27.71
CA ARG A 293 2.87 17.96 -28.06
C ARG A 293 3.04 18.80 -26.81
N ASP A 294 4.11 19.59 -26.84
CA ASP A 294 4.30 20.79 -26.05
C ASP A 294 3.09 21.72 -26.28
N ASP A 295 2.06 21.58 -25.44
CA ASP A 295 1.10 22.66 -25.20
C ASP A 295 1.71 23.53 -24.08
N ASP A 296 2.55 24.49 -24.47
CA ASP A 296 2.50 25.81 -23.85
C ASP A 296 3.16 26.92 -24.69
N ASP A 297 2.49 28.07 -24.66
CA ASP A 297 2.92 29.41 -25.03
C ASP A 297 2.89 29.89 -26.49
N GLN A 298 1.69 30.30 -26.93
CA GLN A 298 1.52 31.63 -27.55
C GLN A 298 0.20 32.28 -27.09
N ALA A 299 0.23 32.99 -25.97
CA ALA A 299 -0.80 33.97 -25.62
C ALA A 299 -0.23 35.17 -24.86
N VAL A 300 0.59 35.98 -25.55
CA VAL A 300 0.85 37.40 -25.21
C VAL A 300 1.11 38.10 -26.55
N GLY A 301 0.51 39.21 -26.95
CA GLY A 301 -0.38 40.20 -26.36
C GLY A 301 -0.42 41.41 -27.33
N ASP A 302 -1.18 42.43 -26.97
CA ASP A 302 -1.38 43.75 -27.61
C ASP A 302 -2.67 43.84 -28.45
N GLY A 303 -3.67 44.65 -28.11
CA GLY A 303 -3.73 45.80 -27.22
C GLY A 303 -4.40 46.93 -28.00
N GLU A 304 -5.57 47.40 -27.57
CA GLU A 304 -5.99 48.78 -27.80
C GLU A 304 -7.17 49.19 -26.90
N ASP A 305 -7.13 50.47 -26.56
CA ASP A 305 -7.65 51.14 -25.37
C ASP A 305 -8.95 51.94 -25.68
N ARG A 306 -9.73 52.24 -24.62
CA ARG A 306 -10.78 53.30 -24.49
C ARG A 306 -12.14 53.01 -25.15
N TRP A 307 -13.29 53.24 -24.53
CA TRP A 307 -13.79 54.49 -23.93
C TRP A 307 -14.86 54.27 -22.84
N ALA A 308 -14.86 55.16 -21.85
CA ALA A 308 -15.95 55.39 -20.90
C ALA A 308 -17.08 56.23 -21.52
N GLY A 309 -18.33 56.04 -21.06
CA GLY A 309 -19.45 56.95 -21.34
C GLY A 309 -20.80 56.31 -21.06
N GLY A 310 -21.55 56.84 -20.08
CA GLY A 310 -22.78 56.26 -19.57
C GLY A 310 -24.09 56.72 -20.23
N GLU A 311 -25.16 56.36 -19.52
CA GLU A 311 -26.54 56.88 -19.46
C GLU A 311 -27.65 55.88 -19.83
N GLN A 312 -28.61 55.82 -18.90
CA GLN A 312 -29.88 55.11 -18.94
C GLN A 312 -30.83 55.70 -19.98
N PRO A 313 -31.96 55.01 -20.22
CA PRO A 313 -33.22 55.55 -19.70
C PRO A 313 -33.96 54.63 -18.74
#